data_AF-A0A353H2S8-F1
#
_entry.id   AF-A0A353H2S8-F1
#
_cell.length_a   1.000
_cell.length_b   1.000
_cell.length_c   1.000
_cell.angle_alpha   90.00
_cell.angle_beta   90.00
_cell.angle_gamma   90.00
#
_symmetry.space_group_name_H-M   'P 1'
#
loop_
_entity.id
_entity.type
_entity.pdbx_description
1 polymer ?
#
loop_
_entity_poly.entity_id
_entity_poly.type
_entity_poly.pdbx_seq_one_letter_code
_entity_poly.pdbx_strand_id
1 'polypeptide(L)'
;MADAGTISDPRLIRFLTATAEKYGIQYQFRQPGGGGTDAGAIHKVLGGIPSVSISIPGRYAHSAVLISRITDWQNTLQLIFAALQDISPEILASDRK
;
A
#
# COMPACT_ATOMS: atom_id res chain seq x y z
N MET A 1 -0.86 -10.38 1.83
CA MET A 1 -0.70 -9.81 3.20
C MET A 1 -1.91 -8.94 3.46
N ALA A 2 -2.55 -9.08 4.63
CA ALA A 2 -3.90 -8.56 4.90
C ALA A 2 -3.91 -7.72 6.18
N ASP A 3 -4.78 -6.71 6.24
CA ASP A 3 -5.26 -6.16 7.51
C ASP A 3 -6.54 -6.92 7.94
N ALA A 4 -7.16 -6.55 9.07
CA ALA A 4 -8.32 -7.30 9.58
C ALA A 4 -9.54 -7.25 8.65
N GLY A 5 -9.58 -6.29 7.72
CA GLY A 5 -10.70 -6.07 6.80
C GLY A 5 -10.36 -6.16 5.32
N THR A 6 -9.09 -6.27 4.92
CA THR A 6 -8.65 -6.11 3.53
C THR A 6 -7.76 -7.26 3.07
N ILE A 7 -8.14 -7.89 1.96
CA ILE A 7 -7.25 -8.76 1.19
C ILE A 7 -6.61 -7.92 0.08
N SER A 8 -5.36 -7.51 0.25
CA SER A 8 -4.66 -6.69 -0.74
C SER A 8 -4.38 -7.47 -2.03
N ASP A 9 -4.54 -6.81 -3.17
CA ASP A 9 -4.29 -7.41 -4.50
C ASP A 9 -2.78 -7.67 -4.67
N PRO A 10 -2.36 -8.93 -4.86
CA PRO A 10 -0.93 -9.28 -4.92
C PRO A 10 -0.22 -8.67 -6.12
N ARG A 11 -0.95 -8.33 -7.21
CA ARG A 11 -0.36 -7.69 -8.39
C ARG A 11 0.06 -6.25 -8.07
N LEU A 12 -0.78 -5.53 -7.33
CA LEU A 12 -0.47 -4.18 -6.87
C LEU A 12 0.68 -4.19 -5.85
N ILE A 13 0.74 -5.19 -4.97
CA ILE A 13 1.88 -5.37 -4.06
C ILE A 13 3.17 -5.56 -4.86
N ARG A 14 3.21 -6.52 -5.80
CA ARG A 14 4.39 -6.79 -6.63
C ARG A 14 4.84 -5.57 -7.42
N PHE A 15 3.90 -4.81 -7.97
CA PHE A 15 4.19 -3.57 -8.68
C PHE A 15 4.86 -2.54 -7.76
N LEU A 16 4.28 -2.28 -6.58
CA LEU A 16 4.84 -1.31 -5.64
C LEU A 16 6.21 -1.73 -5.10
N THR A 17 6.41 -3.01 -4.80
CA THR A 17 7.72 -3.50 -4.33
C THR A 17 8.77 -3.44 -5.42
N ALA A 18 8.44 -3.82 -6.66
CA ALA A 18 9.35 -3.72 -7.79
C ALA A 18 9.74 -2.26 -8.09
N THR A 19 8.79 -1.33 -7.97
CA THR A 19 9.08 0.10 -8.07
C THR A 19 10.01 0.56 -6.95
N ALA A 20 9.75 0.17 -5.70
CA ALA A 20 10.63 0.52 -4.58
C ALA A 20 12.06 -0.01 -4.79
N GLU A 21 12.20 -1.26 -5.21
CA GLU A 21 13.48 -1.90 -5.52
C GLU A 21 14.22 -1.20 -6.68
N LYS A 22 13.52 -0.89 -7.78
CA LYS A 22 14.06 -0.19 -8.96
C LYS A 22 14.68 1.16 -8.60
N TYR A 23 14.04 1.90 -7.68
CA TYR A 23 14.47 3.24 -7.27
C TYR A 23 15.25 3.26 -5.94
N GLY A 24 15.54 2.11 -5.34
CA GLY A 24 16.28 2.01 -4.07
C GLY A 24 15.54 2.58 -2.85
N ILE A 25 14.21 2.62 -2.89
CA ILE A 25 13.37 3.22 -1.84
C ILE A 25 13.11 2.20 -0.74
N GLN A 26 13.38 2.59 0.52
CA GLN A 26 13.13 1.73 1.66
C GLN A 26 11.62 1.55 1.90
N TYR A 27 11.18 0.31 2.09
CA TYR A 27 9.81 -0.03 2.44
C TYR A 27 9.78 -1.20 3.42
N GLN A 28 8.62 -1.42 4.04
CA GLN A 28 8.35 -2.60 4.85
C GLN A 28 6.93 -3.07 4.63
N PHE A 29 6.70 -4.36 4.82
CA PHE A 29 5.33 -4.86 4.88
C PHE A 29 4.71 -4.52 6.23
N ARG A 30 3.45 -4.05 6.20
CA ARG A 30 2.67 -3.81 7.42
C ARG A 30 2.54 -5.13 8.19
N GLN A 31 2.87 -5.11 9.48
CA GLN A 31 2.65 -6.27 10.34
C GLN A 31 1.14 -6.60 10.41
N PRO A 32 0.75 -7.88 10.33
CA PRO A 32 -0.63 -8.28 10.59
C PRO A 32 -1.05 -7.81 11.97
N GLY A 33 -2.25 -7.22 12.07
CA GLY A 33 -2.76 -6.68 13.32
C GLY A 33 -4.18 -6.16 13.15
N GLY A 34 -4.77 -5.73 14.26
CA GLY A 34 -6.11 -5.15 14.27
C GLY A 34 -6.24 -3.87 13.44
N GLY A 35 -7.49 -3.43 13.30
CA GLY A 35 -7.85 -2.27 12.49
C GLY A 35 -8.05 -2.60 11.01
N GLY A 36 -8.68 -1.67 10.31
CA GLY A 36 -8.96 -1.75 8.89
C GLY A 36 -8.71 -0.41 8.22
N THR A 37 -8.80 -0.42 6.91
CA THR A 37 -8.71 0.77 6.05
C THR A 37 -9.91 0.81 5.11
N ASP A 38 -10.10 1.91 4.39
CA ASP A 38 -11.17 2.02 3.40
C ASP A 38 -11.08 0.95 2.31
N ALA A 39 -9.86 0.45 2.04
CA ALA A 39 -9.63 -0.68 1.14
C ALA A 39 -10.44 -1.92 1.56
N GLY A 40 -10.75 -2.07 2.85
CA GLY A 40 -11.58 -3.15 3.36
C GLY A 40 -13.02 -3.08 2.83
N ALA A 41 -13.58 -1.89 2.67
CA ALA A 41 -14.87 -1.72 2.01
C ALA A 41 -14.73 -1.80 0.48
N ILE A 42 -13.75 -1.09 -0.10
CA ILE A 42 -13.58 -0.93 -1.54
C ILE A 42 -13.36 -2.26 -2.25
N HIS A 43 -12.49 -3.14 -1.75
CA HIS A 43 -12.13 -4.37 -2.45
C HIS A 43 -13.29 -5.37 -2.61
N LYS A 44 -14.38 -5.19 -1.84
CA LYS A 44 -15.59 -6.05 -1.88
C LYS A 44 -16.67 -5.54 -2.83
N VAL A 45 -16.52 -4.33 -3.37
CA VAL A 45 -17.52 -3.71 -4.23
C VAL A 45 -17.37 -4.20 -5.69
N LEU A 46 -18.47 -4.22 -6.44
CA LEU A 46 -18.57 -4.77 -7.80
C LEU A 46 -18.10 -6.25 -7.85
N GLY A 47 -17.33 -6.63 -8.87
CA GLY A 47 -16.67 -7.95 -8.97
C GLY A 47 -15.38 -8.07 -8.15
N GLY A 48 -15.12 -7.11 -7.26
CA GLY A 48 -13.92 -7.03 -6.45
C GLY A 48 -12.88 -6.08 -7.04
N ILE A 49 -12.87 -4.83 -6.57
CA ILE A 49 -11.95 -3.79 -7.02
C ILE A 49 -10.52 -4.11 -6.54
N PRO A 50 -9.51 -4.20 -7.43
CA PRO A 50 -8.11 -4.32 -7.03
C PRO A 50 -7.74 -3.20 -6.05
N SER A 51 -7.23 -3.54 -4.88
CA SER A 51 -6.93 -2.55 -3.83
C SER A 51 -5.71 -2.97 -3.04
N VAL A 52 -4.91 -1.98 -2.65
CA VAL A 52 -3.78 -2.13 -1.71
C VAL A 52 -3.70 -0.85 -0.88
N SER A 53 -3.39 -1.00 0.41
CA SER A 53 -3.22 0.13 1.32
C SER A 53 -1.73 0.42 1.48
N ILE A 54 -1.36 1.69 1.35
CA ILE A 54 -0.01 2.20 1.62
C ILE A 54 -0.11 3.11 2.83
N SER A 55 0.84 3.01 3.76
CA SER A 55 0.81 3.77 5.01
C SER A 55 2.20 4.21 5.41
N ILE A 56 2.28 5.37 6.04
CA ILE A 56 3.52 5.87 6.64
C ILE A 56 3.63 5.28 8.06
N PRO A 57 4.75 4.62 8.41
CA PRO A 57 5.02 4.20 9.78
C PRO A 57 4.87 5.36 10.79
N GLY A 58 4.03 5.16 11.80
CA GLY A 58 3.78 6.20 12.81
C GLY A 58 3.30 5.63 14.14
N ARG A 59 3.26 6.50 15.15
CA ARG A 59 2.75 6.20 16.50
C ARG A 59 1.61 7.14 16.86
N TYR A 60 0.70 6.65 17.70
CA TYR A 60 -0.46 7.38 18.21
C TYR A 60 -1.47 7.81 17.14
N ALA A 61 -1.72 6.93 16.16
CA ALA A 61 -2.84 7.10 15.23
C ALA A 61 -4.17 7.23 16.00
N HIS A 62 -5.03 8.15 15.54
CA HIS A 62 -6.28 8.56 16.20
C HIS A 62 -6.14 9.29 17.55
N SER A 63 -4.95 9.78 17.89
CA SER A 63 -4.78 10.75 18.98
C SER A 63 -4.74 12.20 18.45
N ALA A 64 -4.68 13.18 19.36
CA ALA A 64 -4.52 14.59 18.98
C ALA A 64 -3.23 14.88 18.20
N VAL A 65 -2.17 14.07 18.39
CA VAL A 65 -0.89 14.22 17.68
C VAL A 65 -0.36 12.84 17.28
N LEU A 66 -0.30 12.59 15.97
CA LEU A 66 0.43 11.46 15.40
C LEU A 66 1.89 11.83 15.18
N ILE A 67 2.81 10.90 15.44
CA ILE A 67 4.25 11.10 15.21
C ILE A 67 4.73 10.11 14.16
N SER A 68 5.49 10.60 13.17
CA SER A 68 6.16 9.82 12.13
C SER A 68 7.60 10.30 11.97
N ARG A 69 8.49 9.44 11.47
CA ARG A 69 9.81 9.87 11.03
C ARG A 69 9.68 10.61 9.70
N ILE A 70 10.43 11.71 9.53
CA ILE A 70 10.42 12.49 8.29
C ILE A 70 10.89 11.63 7.10
N THR A 71 11.90 10.78 7.30
CA THR A 71 12.39 9.87 6.25
C THR A 71 11.34 8.87 5.79
N ASP A 72 10.47 8.39 6.69
CA ASP A 72 9.40 7.44 6.33
C ASP A 72 8.33 8.12 5.47
N TRP A 73 8.03 9.39 5.78
CA TRP A 73 7.17 10.23 4.94
C TRP A 73 7.81 10.49 3.56
N GLN A 74 9.10 10.84 3.52
CA GLN A 74 9.84 11.08 2.28
C GLN A 74 9.90 9.83 1.39
N ASN A 75 10.19 8.66 1.97
CA ASN A 75 10.21 7.39 1.25
C ASN A 75 8.83 7.05 0.68
N THR A 76 7.76 7.31 1.46
CA THR A 76 6.38 7.09 0.97
C THR A 76 6.06 8.02 -0.21
N LEU A 77 6.42 9.30 -0.12
CA LEU A 77 6.23 10.26 -1.21
C LEU A 77 6.98 9.82 -2.47
N GLN A 78 8.26 9.44 -2.33
CA GLN A 78 9.07 8.96 -3.45
C GLN A 78 8.47 7.70 -4.08
N LEU A 79 7.99 6.74 -3.27
CA LEU A 79 7.39 5.51 -3.76
C LEU A 79 6.12 5.80 -4.57
N ILE A 80 5.22 6.63 -4.05
CA ILE A 80 3.98 6.99 -4.76
C ILE A 80 4.30 7.76 -6.05
N PHE A 81 5.23 8.70 -5.98
CA PHE A 81 5.62 9.48 -7.16
C PHE A 81 6.24 8.62 -8.27
N ALA A 82 7.13 7.69 -7.91
CA ALA A 82 7.72 6.74 -8.85
C ALA A 82 6.65 5.78 -9.41
N ALA A 83 5.78 5.25 -8.55
CA ALA A 83 4.73 4.33 -8.96
C ALA A 83 3.74 4.99 -9.93
N LEU A 84 3.36 6.26 -9.70
CA LEU A 84 2.45 6.98 -10.59
C LEU A 84 3.02 7.25 -11.99
N GLN A 85 4.35 7.27 -12.15
CA GLN A 85 4.97 7.42 -13.46
C GLN A 85 4.92 6.13 -14.29
N ASP A 86 4.97 4.98 -13.62
CA ASP A 86 5.04 3.65 -14.25
C ASP A 86 3.70 2.90 -14.20
N ILE A 87 2.64 3.47 -13.60
CA ILE A 87 1.36 2.79 -13.42
C ILE A 87 0.63 2.62 -14.77
N SER A 88 0.16 1.41 -15.04
CA SER A 88 -0.54 1.09 -16.27
C SER A 88 -1.54 -0.07 -16.09
N PRO A 89 -2.57 -0.20 -16.97
CA PRO A 89 -3.56 -1.28 -16.87
C PRO A 89 -2.96 -2.70 -16.93
N GLU A 90 -1.78 -2.85 -17.55
CA GLU A 90 -1.05 -4.11 -17.73
C GLU A 90 -0.71 -4.79 -16.40
N ILE A 91 -0.58 -4.01 -15.31
CA ILE A 91 -0.40 -4.54 -13.95
C ILE A 91 -1.50 -5.55 -13.60
N LEU A 92 -2.72 -5.33 -14.10
CA LEU A 92 -3.90 -6.13 -13.83
C LEU A 92 -4.20 -7.18 -14.92
N ALA A 93 -3.36 -7.29 -15.96
CA ALA A 93 -3.57 -8.22 -17.06
C ALA A 93 -3.29 -9.69 -16.69
N SER A 94 -2.54 -9.93 -15.62
CA SER A 94 -2.30 -11.28 -15.08
C SER A 94 -3.40 -11.72 -14.11
N ASP A 95 -3.58 -13.03 -13.98
CA ASP A 95 -4.45 -13.62 -12.96
C ASP A 95 -4.07 -13.13 -11.56
N ARG A 96 -5.08 -12.99 -10.69
CA ARG A 96 -4.88 -12.85 -9.23
C ARG A 96 -4.39 -14.19 -8.65
N LYS A 97 -3.15 -14.56 -8.94
CA LYS A 97 -2.42 -15.61 -8.23
C LYS A 97 -1.39 -14.98 -7.29
#